data_AF-A0A965PCZ5-F1
#
_entry.id   AF-A0A965PCZ5-F1
#
_cell.length_a   1.000
_cell.length_b   1.000
_cell.length_c   1.000
_cell.angle_alpha   90.00
_cell.angle_beta   90.00
_cell.angle_gamma   90.00
#
_symmetry.space_group_name_H-M   'P 1'
#
loop_
_entity.id
_entity.type
_entity.pdbx_description
1 polymer ?
#
loop_
_entity_poly.entity_id
_entity_poly.type
_entity_poly.pdbx_seq_one_letter_code
_entity_poly.pdbx_strand_id
1 'polypeptide(L)'
;MKAILIAFFFGIVLLIEGCTLFVPVKPPKWPDVPQELVKKCEDLKTIAGTQVSLVDLMKTVVNNYTLYYECSNKVDGWNDWYNKQKEIYEQVRK
;
A
#
# COMPACT_ATOMS: atom_id res chain seq x y z
N MET A 1 3.70 57.57 -23.35
CA MET A 1 3.42 56.34 -24.13
C MET A 1 4.52 55.27 -23.95
N LYS A 2 5.81 55.56 -24.21
CA LYS A 2 6.92 54.61 -23.97
C LYS A 2 7.01 54.09 -22.52
N ALA A 3 6.87 54.98 -21.52
CA ALA A 3 6.92 54.59 -20.11
C ALA A 3 5.76 53.68 -19.68
N ILE A 4 4.57 53.87 -20.27
CA ILE A 4 3.38 53.04 -20.00
C ILE A 4 3.56 51.65 -20.61
N LEU A 5 4.09 51.58 -21.84
CA LEU A 5 4.41 50.30 -22.49
C LEU A 5 5.50 49.53 -21.76
N ILE A 6 6.52 50.23 -21.22
CA ILE A 6 7.57 49.61 -20.41
C ILE A 6 7.02 49.09 -19.08
N ALA A 7 6.16 49.86 -18.40
CA ALA A 7 5.52 49.42 -17.16
C ALA A 7 4.59 48.22 -17.38
N PHE A 8 3.85 48.20 -18.49
CA PHE A 8 2.99 47.08 -18.86
C PHE A 8 3.78 45.81 -19.20
N PHE A 9 4.88 45.95 -19.95
CA PHE A 9 5.78 44.84 -20.27
C PHE A 9 6.44 44.27 -19.01
N PHE A 10 6.89 45.13 -18.09
CA PHE A 10 7.50 44.70 -16.83
C PHE A 10 6.50 44.01 -15.89
N GLY A 11 5.24 44.49 -15.86
CA GLY A 11 4.15 43.83 -15.14
C GLY A 11 3.80 42.44 -15.69
N ILE A 12 3.87 42.26 -17.01
CA ILE A 12 3.66 40.96 -17.65
C ILE A 12 4.79 39.98 -17.32
N VAL A 13 6.05 40.42 -17.31
CA VAL A 13 7.20 39.55 -16.96
C VAL A 13 7.10 39.02 -15.53
N LEU A 14 6.69 39.86 -14.58
CA LEU A 14 6.50 39.46 -13.17
C LEU A 14 5.37 38.42 -12.96
N LEU A 15 4.39 38.38 -13.86
CA LEU A 15 3.27 37.43 -13.78
C LEU A 15 3.61 36.05 -14.38
N ILE A 16 4.77 35.88 -15.04
CA ILE A 16 5.16 34.64 -15.72
C ILE A 16 6.03 33.73 -14.82
N GLU A 17 6.55 34.21 -13.68
CA GLU A 17 7.43 33.41 -12.80
C GLU A 17 6.71 32.32 -11.98
N GLY A 18 5.41 32.10 -12.17
CA GLY A 18 4.58 31.20 -11.36
C GLY A 18 4.81 29.68 -11.55
N CYS A 19 5.52 29.22 -12.57
CA CYS A 19 5.65 27.79 -12.88
C CYS A 19 6.95 27.12 -12.41
N THR A 20 7.84 27.83 -11.70
CA THR A 20 9.15 27.26 -11.29
C THR A 20 9.26 26.97 -9.80
N LEU A 21 8.12 26.85 -9.10
CA LEU A 21 8.11 26.24 -7.76
C LEU A 21 8.50 24.76 -7.91
N PHE A 22 9.80 24.50 -8.01
CA PHE A 22 10.46 23.28 -7.57
C PHE A 22 10.18 23.17 -6.08
N VAL A 23 8.95 22.80 -5.73
CA VAL A 23 8.66 22.29 -4.41
C VAL A 23 9.49 21.01 -4.33
N PRO A 24 10.46 20.91 -3.40
CA PRO A 24 11.16 19.66 -3.19
C PRO A 24 10.13 18.72 -2.54
N VAL A 25 9.29 18.11 -3.37
CA VAL A 25 8.42 17.03 -2.95
C VAL A 25 9.37 15.91 -2.60
N LYS A 26 9.75 15.83 -1.32
CA LYS A 26 10.41 14.64 -0.80
C LYS A 26 9.51 13.48 -1.23
N PRO A 27 10.04 12.49 -1.96
CA PRO A 27 9.23 11.35 -2.34
C PRO A 27 8.60 10.80 -1.06
N PRO A 28 7.29 10.51 -1.06
CA PRO A 28 6.63 9.99 0.12
C PRO A 28 7.44 8.80 0.63
N LYS A 29 7.70 8.77 1.95
CA LYS A 29 8.39 7.64 2.58
C LYS A 29 7.62 6.38 2.20
N TRP A 30 8.34 5.36 1.74
CA TRP A 30 7.72 4.06 1.47
C TRP A 30 6.97 3.58 2.73
N PRO A 31 5.71 3.15 2.59
CA PRO A 31 4.91 2.72 3.73
C PRO A 31 5.57 1.57 4.49
N ASP A 32 5.53 1.65 5.81
CA ASP A 32 5.94 0.55 6.68
C ASP A 32 4.92 -0.61 6.55
N VAL A 33 5.37 -1.86 6.71
CA VAL A 33 4.50 -3.03 6.55
C VAL A 33 3.47 -3.08 7.70
N PRO A 34 2.16 -3.16 7.42
CA PRO A 34 1.14 -3.37 8.45
C PRO A 34 1.44 -4.62 9.29
N GLN A 35 1.35 -4.52 10.62
CA GLN A 35 1.75 -5.62 11.51
C GLN A 35 0.93 -6.90 11.25
N GLU A 36 -0.33 -6.75 10.84
CA GLU A 36 -1.24 -7.84 10.49
C GLU A 36 -0.70 -8.71 9.35
N LEU A 37 0.14 -8.15 8.48
CA LEU A 37 0.72 -8.83 7.31
C LEU A 37 2.10 -9.42 7.60
N VAL A 38 2.69 -9.08 8.76
CA VAL A 38 3.96 -9.67 9.26
C VAL A 38 3.68 -10.83 10.23
N LYS A 39 2.45 -10.92 10.76
CA LYS A 39 2.04 -12.03 11.60
C LYS A 39 2.05 -13.33 10.79
N LYS A 40 2.59 -14.39 11.39
CA LYS A 40 2.52 -15.74 10.83
C LYS A 40 1.05 -16.19 10.78
N CYS A 41 0.73 -17.08 9.84
CA CYS A 41 -0.55 -17.77 9.83
C CYS A 41 -0.79 -18.45 11.18
N GLU A 42 -2.05 -18.52 11.60
CA GLU A 42 -2.42 -19.30 12.77
C GLU A 42 -2.08 -20.78 12.57
N ASP A 43 -1.65 -21.42 13.65
CA ASP A 43 -1.43 -22.86 13.65
C ASP A 43 -2.76 -23.61 13.48
N LEU A 44 -2.66 -24.83 12.94
CA LEU A 44 -3.80 -25.73 12.79
C LEU A 44 -4.44 -25.99 14.16
N LYS A 45 -5.75 -25.76 14.25
CA LYS A 45 -6.56 -26.17 15.39
C LYS A 45 -6.57 -27.69 15.48
N THR A 46 -6.22 -28.21 16.65
CA THR A 46 -6.18 -29.64 16.94
C THR A 46 -7.28 -30.03 17.91
N ILE A 47 -7.74 -31.29 17.83
CA ILE A 47 -8.67 -31.86 18.80
C ILE A 47 -7.87 -32.75 19.76
N ALA A 48 -8.05 -32.55 21.06
CA ALA A 48 -7.42 -33.36 22.09
C ALA A 48 -8.28 -34.57 22.48
N GLY A 49 -7.63 -35.65 22.93
CA GLY A 49 -8.30 -36.85 23.45
C GLY A 49 -8.23 -38.06 22.50
N THR A 50 -8.57 -39.23 23.03
CA THR A 50 -8.54 -40.52 22.31
C THR A 50 -9.86 -40.86 21.62
N GLN A 51 -10.97 -40.28 22.08
CA GLN A 51 -12.28 -40.36 21.43
C GLN A 51 -12.69 -38.99 20.93
N VAL A 52 -12.87 -38.88 19.61
CA VAL A 52 -13.25 -37.63 18.94
C VAL A 52 -14.62 -37.82 18.30
N SER A 53 -15.53 -36.89 18.60
CA SER A 53 -16.82 -36.79 17.91
C SER A 53 -16.61 -36.46 16.43
N LEU A 54 -17.31 -37.17 15.54
CA LEU A 54 -17.28 -36.87 14.10
C LEU A 54 -17.70 -35.43 13.81
N VAL A 55 -18.67 -34.89 14.57
CA VAL A 55 -19.12 -33.51 14.40
C VAL A 55 -17.99 -32.52 14.73
N ASP A 56 -17.22 -32.79 15.79
CA ASP A 56 -16.14 -31.90 16.21
C ASP A 56 -14.93 -32.01 15.28
N LEU A 57 -14.67 -33.20 14.73
CA LEU A 57 -13.72 -33.40 13.63
C LEU A 57 -14.08 -32.53 12.43
N MET A 58 -15.32 -32.63 11.95
CA MET A 58 -15.76 -31.87 10.79
C MET A 58 -15.71 -30.35 11.01
N LYS A 59 -16.12 -29.87 12.19
CA LYS A 59 -15.99 -28.44 12.56
C LYS A 59 -14.53 -28.00 12.51
N THR A 60 -13.62 -28.80 13.05
CA THR A 60 -12.19 -28.46 13.10
C THR A 60 -11.57 -28.43 11.70
N VAL A 61 -11.92 -29.40 10.84
CA VAL A 61 -11.49 -29.43 9.43
C VAL A 61 -11.96 -28.17 8.70
N VAL A 62 -13.26 -27.84 8.80
CA VAL A 62 -13.82 -26.64 8.16
C VAL A 62 -13.14 -25.37 8.68
N ASN A 63 -12.97 -25.24 10.00
CA ASN A 63 -12.32 -24.08 10.60
C ASN A 63 -10.87 -23.90 10.12
N ASN A 64 -10.10 -24.99 10.06
CA ASN A 64 -8.72 -24.95 9.58
C ASN A 64 -8.63 -24.58 8.10
N TYR A 65 -9.56 -25.08 7.28
CA TYR A 65 -9.64 -24.70 5.87
C TYR A 65 -9.95 -23.21 5.71
N THR A 66 -10.91 -22.68 6.48
CA THR A 66 -11.20 -21.23 6.52
C THR A 66 -9.98 -20.41 6.92
N LEU A 67 -9.30 -20.78 8.01
CA LEU A 67 -8.10 -20.08 8.48
C LEU A 67 -6.98 -20.07 7.44
N TYR A 68 -6.79 -21.19 6.72
CA TYR A 68 -5.82 -21.27 5.65
C TYR A 68 -6.11 -20.24 4.54
N TYR A 69 -7.35 -20.19 4.03
CA TYR A 69 -7.68 -19.25 2.95
C TYR A 69 -7.65 -17.80 3.40
N GLU A 70 -8.04 -17.52 4.65
CA GLU A 70 -7.88 -16.19 5.22
C GLU A 70 -6.42 -15.76 5.26
N CYS A 71 -5.50 -16.66 5.62
CA CYS A 71 -4.07 -16.34 5.60
C CYS A 71 -3.54 -16.19 4.17
N SER A 72 -3.86 -17.14 3.28
CA SER A 72 -3.43 -17.12 1.87
C SER A 72 -3.82 -15.80 1.21
N ASN A 73 -5.09 -15.40 1.34
CA ASN A 73 -5.59 -14.15 0.75
C ASN A 73 -4.85 -12.91 1.25
N LYS A 74 -4.47 -12.88 2.54
CA LYS A 74 -3.68 -11.78 3.10
C LYS A 74 -2.27 -11.74 2.52
N VAL A 75 -1.61 -12.89 2.43
CA VAL A 75 -0.25 -13.01 1.87
C VAL A 75 -0.25 -12.63 0.39
N ASP A 76 -1.18 -13.17 -0.39
CA ASP A 76 -1.30 -12.91 -1.82
C ASP A 76 -1.62 -11.44 -2.08
N GLY A 77 -2.59 -10.87 -1.36
CA GLY A 77 -2.96 -9.46 -1.46
C GLY A 77 -1.82 -8.52 -1.08
N TRP A 78 -1.06 -8.86 -0.03
CA TRP A 78 0.13 -8.10 0.36
C TRP A 78 1.21 -8.13 -0.72
N ASN A 79 1.53 -9.31 -1.25
CA ASN A 79 2.55 -9.46 -2.28
C ASN A 79 2.17 -8.71 -3.57
N ASP A 80 0.91 -8.84 -4.01
CA ASP A 80 0.40 -8.12 -5.18
C ASP A 80 0.50 -6.61 -5.00
N TRP A 81 0.00 -6.10 -3.88
CA TRP A 81 0.08 -4.68 -3.58
C TRP A 81 1.52 -4.19 -3.51
N TYR A 82 2.41 -4.89 -2.79
CA TYR A 82 3.80 -4.49 -2.61
C TYR A 82 4.52 -4.39 -3.96
N ASN A 83 4.37 -5.40 -4.82
CA ASN A 83 5.00 -5.42 -6.14
C ASN A 83 4.51 -4.27 -7.01
N LYS A 84 3.18 -4.03 -7.05
CA LYS A 84 2.59 -2.91 -7.81
C LYS A 84 3.06 -1.56 -7.31
N GLN A 85 3.05 -1.35 -6.00
CA GLN A 85 3.53 -0.10 -5.42
C GLN A 85 5.03 0.10 -5.71
N LYS A 86 5.83 -0.97 -5.72
CA LYS A 86 7.27 -0.90 -5.91
C LYS A 86 7.58 -0.51 -7.34
N GLU A 87 6.86 -1.10 -8.29
CA GLU A 87 6.91 -0.73 -9.69
C GLU A 87 6.58 0.76 -9.89
N ILE A 88 5.47 1.25 -9.32
CA ILE A 88 5.09 2.67 -9.40
C ILE A 88 6.19 3.57 -8.81
N TYR A 89 6.72 3.21 -7.64
CA TYR A 89 7.78 3.98 -6.99
C TYR A 89 9.05 4.04 -7.84
N GLU A 90 9.45 2.93 -8.44
CA GLU A 90 10.63 2.87 -9.33
C GLU A 90 10.41 3.62 -10.65
N GLN A 91 9.19 3.62 -11.20
CA GLN A 91 8.83 4.36 -12.41
C GLN A 91 8.84 5.87 -12.18
N VAL A 92 8.26 6.37 -11.09
CA VAL A 92 8.19 7.81 -10.77
C VAL A 92 9.56 8.40 -10.40
N ARG A 93 10.50 7.56 -9.97
CA ARG A 93 11.86 7.98 -9.61
C ARG A 93 12.81 8.08 -10.83
N LYS A 94 12.40 7.59 -12.00
CA LYS A 94 13.12 7.79 -13.28
C LYS A 94 12.72 9.11 -13.91
#